data_AF-A0AAV8EP56-F1
#
_entry.id   AF-A0AAV8EP56-F1
#
_cell.length_a   1.000
_cell.length_b   1.000
_cell.length_c   1.000
_cell.angle_alpha   90.00
_cell.angle_beta   90.00
_cell.angle_gamma   90.00
#
_symmetry.space_group_name_H-M   'P 1'
#
loop_
_entity.id
_entity.type
_entity.pdbx_description
1 polymer ?
#
loop_
_entity_poly.entity_id
_entity_poly.type
_entity_poly.pdbx_seq_one_letter_code
_entity_poly.pdbx_strand_id
1 'polypeptide(L)'
;MFKYGNYDGKMAPPTFDIHVGVNYWSTVVMPDSESAYFYEIITTTSSDYLQVCLINTDRGTPFISALELRQMETTLYKDANATQSLVRYRRYNMGADDFVR
;
A
#
# COMPACT_ATOMS: atom_id res chain seq x y z
N MET A 1 3.51 4.41 -0.07
CA MET A 1 4.97 4.27 0.18
C MET A 1 5.22 4.54 1.66
N PHE A 2 6.04 3.70 2.27
CA PHE A 2 6.47 3.83 3.67
C PHE A 2 8.00 3.83 3.71
N LYS A 3 8.59 4.91 4.18
CA LYS A 3 10.02 5.01 4.50
C LYS A 3 10.11 5.55 5.92
N TYR A 4 10.56 4.71 6.85
CA TYR A 4 10.58 5.05 8.28
C TYR A 4 11.54 6.20 8.57
N GLY A 5 12.79 6.12 8.07
CA GLY A 5 13.78 7.19 8.18
C GLY A 5 14.03 7.66 9.63
N ASN A 6 13.75 6.81 10.60
CA ASN A 6 13.79 7.12 12.04
C ASN A 6 13.01 8.39 12.43
N TYR A 7 11.84 8.63 11.85
CA TYR A 7 11.08 9.87 12.05
C TYR A 7 10.74 10.19 13.52
N ASP A 8 10.64 9.15 14.37
CA ASP A 8 10.32 9.29 15.80
C ASP A 8 11.52 9.08 16.74
N GLY A 9 12.73 8.93 16.18
CA GLY A 9 13.97 8.81 16.96
C GLY A 9 14.17 7.49 17.71
N LYS A 10 13.30 6.49 17.53
CA LYS A 10 13.35 5.22 18.28
C LYS A 10 14.20 4.13 17.64
N MET A 11 14.60 4.31 16.37
CA MET A 11 15.30 3.31 15.56
C MET A 11 14.55 1.96 15.50
N ALA A 12 13.22 2.01 15.63
CA ALA A 12 12.36 0.84 15.70
C ALA A 12 11.17 1.03 14.74
N PRO A 13 11.28 0.58 13.48
CA PRO A 13 10.21 0.71 12.51
C PRO A 13 8.91 0.09 13.04
N PRO A 14 7.77 0.79 12.94
CA PRO A 14 6.52 0.26 13.43
C PRO A 14 5.98 -0.85 12.51
N THR A 15 5.12 -1.71 13.06
CA THR A 15 4.28 -2.65 12.29
C THR A 15 2.84 -2.26 12.50
N PHE A 16 2.04 -2.23 11.43
CA PHE A 16 0.64 -1.82 11.47
C PHE A 16 -0.12 -2.33 10.25
N ASP A 17 -1.44 -2.43 10.34
CA ASP A 17 -2.26 -2.84 9.20
C ASP A 17 -2.74 -1.62 8.41
N ILE A 18 -2.94 -1.82 7.12
CA ILE A 18 -3.55 -0.86 6.22
C ILE A 18 -4.85 -1.44 5.67
N HIS A 19 -5.88 -0.60 5.66
CA HIS A 19 -7.22 -0.96 5.20
C HIS A 19 -7.69 0.05 4.15
N VAL A 20 -8.54 -0.42 3.25
CA VAL A 20 -9.32 0.42 2.34
C VAL A 20 -10.80 0.29 2.72
N GLY A 21 -11.37 1.37 3.24
CA GLY A 21 -12.64 1.32 3.96
C GLY A 21 -12.55 0.33 5.11
N VAL A 22 -13.48 -0.63 5.15
CA VAL A 22 -13.49 -1.72 6.15
C VAL A 22 -12.61 -2.90 5.77
N ASN A 23 -12.12 -2.97 4.52
CA ASN A 23 -11.44 -4.14 4.00
C ASN A 23 -9.95 -4.11 4.33
N TYR A 24 -9.43 -5.23 4.85
CA TYR A 24 -8.01 -5.43 5.04
C TYR A 24 -7.28 -5.40 3.69
N TRP A 25 -6.21 -4.61 3.60
CA TRP A 25 -5.34 -4.57 2.43
C TRP A 25 -4.03 -5.29 2.71
N SER A 26 -3.28 -4.89 3.74
CA SER A 26 -1.98 -5.51 4.05
C SER A 26 -1.49 -5.18 5.45
N THR A 27 -0.49 -5.92 5.93
CA THR A 27 0.32 -5.54 7.07
C THR A 27 1.60 -4.88 6.57
N VAL A 28 1.85 -3.66 7.03
CA VAL A 28 3.09 -2.94 6.75
C VAL A 28 4.18 -3.46 7.67
N VAL A 29 5.20 -4.07 7.07
CA VAL A 29 6.40 -4.57 7.75
C VAL A 29 7.62 -3.96 7.09
N MET A 30 8.48 -3.35 7.90
CA MET A 30 9.70 -2.69 7.45
C MET A 30 10.91 -3.35 8.13
N PRO A 31 11.55 -4.33 7.48
CA PRO A 31 12.76 -4.99 7.98
C PRO A 31 13.91 -4.05 8.35
N ASP A 32 13.97 -2.86 7.75
CA ASP A 32 15.01 -1.87 8.00
C ASP A 32 14.46 -0.43 7.96
N SER A 33 15.28 0.52 8.41
CA SER A 33 14.89 1.93 8.57
C SER A 33 15.10 2.80 7.32
N GLU A 34 15.91 2.34 6.37
CA GLU A 34 16.43 3.15 5.26
C GLU A 34 15.67 2.92 3.95
N SER A 35 15.21 1.69 3.74
CA SER A 35 14.50 1.26 2.54
C SER A 35 13.09 1.86 2.46
N ALA A 36 12.64 2.08 1.24
CA ALA A 36 11.27 2.44 0.95
C ALA A 36 10.45 1.18 0.60
N TYR A 37 9.31 1.02 1.24
CA TYR A 37 8.40 -0.10 1.06
C TYR A 37 7.14 0.36 0.32
N PHE A 38 6.76 -0.39 -0.71
CA PHE A 38 5.66 -0.07 -1.61
C PHE A 38 4.58 -1.13 -1.53
N TYR A 39 3.36 -0.66 -1.27
CA TYR A 39 2.15 -1.46 -1.27
C TYR A 39 1.23 -0.88 -2.35
N GLU A 40 0.59 -1.75 -3.11
CA GLU A 40 -0.30 -1.36 -4.21
C GLU A 40 -1.57 -2.24 -4.16
N ILE A 41 -2.72 -1.59 -4.36
CA ILE A 41 -4.04 -2.20 -4.44
C ILE A 41 -4.80 -1.59 -5.60
N ILE A 42 -5.56 -2.43 -6.30
CA ILE A 42 -6.55 -2.03 -7.29
C ILE A 42 -7.90 -2.37 -6.69
N THR A 43 -8.71 -1.33 -6.50
CA THR A 43 -10.03 -1.44 -5.89
C THR A 43 -11.03 -0.64 -6.71
N THR A 44 -12.30 -1.01 -6.59
CA THR A 44 -13.39 -0.24 -7.19
C THR A 44 -14.32 0.23 -6.08
N THR A 45 -14.76 1.47 -6.16
CA THR A 45 -15.68 2.08 -5.20
C THR A 45 -16.80 2.77 -5.96
N SER A 46 -18.02 2.65 -5.46
CA SER A 46 -19.17 3.44 -5.95
C SER A 46 -19.28 4.79 -5.24
N SER A 47 -18.45 5.04 -4.23
CA SER A 47 -18.36 6.30 -3.50
C SER A 47 -17.46 7.29 -4.22
N ASP A 48 -17.71 8.58 -4.04
CA ASP A 48 -16.87 9.69 -4.49
C ASP A 48 -15.63 9.89 -3.59
N TYR A 49 -15.56 9.19 -2.46
CA TYR A 49 -14.39 9.16 -1.58
C TYR A 49 -13.87 7.74 -1.33
N LEU A 50 -12.58 7.66 -1.02
CA LEU A 50 -11.90 6.45 -0.58
C LEU A 50 -11.29 6.69 0.81
N GLN A 51 -11.56 5.80 1.75
CA GLN A 51 -10.94 5.85 3.08
C GLN A 51 -9.75 4.90 3.12
N VAL A 52 -8.58 5.40 3.49
CA VAL A 52 -7.40 4.59 3.77
C VAL A 52 -7.11 4.70 5.25
N CYS A 53 -7.21 3.59 5.96
CA CYS A 53 -7.07 3.55 7.42
C CYS A 53 -5.75 2.88 7.80
N LEU A 54 -5.04 3.49 8.76
CA LEU A 54 -3.86 2.91 9.39
C LEU A 54 -4.26 2.35 10.75
N ILE A 55 -4.16 1.04 10.93
CA ILE A 55 -4.58 0.37 12.15
C ILE A 55 -3.35 0.07 12.99
N ASN A 56 -3.26 0.71 14.16
CA ASN A 56 -2.21 0.44 15.11
C ASN A 56 -2.38 -0.98 15.68
N THR A 57 -1.33 -1.81 15.57
CA THR A 57 -1.29 -3.18 16.13
C THR A 57 -0.45 -3.25 17.41
N ASP A 58 -0.37 -2.12 18.12
CA ASP A 58 0.42 -1.89 19.33
C ASP A 58 1.94 -2.09 19.14
N ARG A 59 2.41 -1.95 17.90
CA ARG A 59 3.82 -2.10 17.51
C ARG A 59 4.41 -0.80 16.97
N GLY A 60 4.01 0.32 17.55
CA GLY A 60 4.48 1.66 17.22
C GLY A 60 3.44 2.50 16.46
N THR A 61 3.77 3.77 16.19
CA THR A 61 2.83 4.73 15.59
C THR A 61 2.77 4.55 14.07
N PRO A 62 1.59 4.22 13.50
CA PRO A 62 1.44 4.11 12.05
C PRO A 62 1.70 5.45 11.34
N PHE A 63 2.25 5.40 10.13
CA PHE A 63 2.53 6.58 9.32
C PHE A 63 2.37 6.28 7.83
N ILE A 64 2.23 7.30 6.99
CA ILE A 64 2.32 7.20 5.53
C ILE A 64 3.32 8.23 5.03
N SER A 65 4.29 7.83 4.19
CA SER A 65 5.22 8.77 3.56
C SER A 65 4.67 9.35 2.26
N ALA A 66 4.00 8.53 1.45
CA ALA A 66 3.31 8.99 0.26
C ALA A 66 2.12 8.08 -0.08
N LEU A 67 1.01 8.68 -0.48
CA LEU A 67 -0.18 8.02 -1.02
C LEU A 67 -0.42 8.56 -2.43
N GLU A 68 -0.57 7.67 -3.39
CA GLU A 68 -0.82 8.01 -4.79
C GLU A 68 -2.09 7.31 -5.23
N LEU A 69 -2.99 8.06 -5.88
CA LEU A 69 -4.21 7.53 -6.49
C LEU A 69 -4.10 7.71 -7.99
N ARG A 70 -4.36 6.64 -8.74
CA ARG A 70 -4.43 6.66 -10.21
C ARG A 70 -5.77 6.11 -10.64
N GLN A 71 -6.52 6.91 -11.40
CA GLN A 71 -7.70 6.40 -12.08
C GLN A 71 -7.25 5.52 -13.25
N MET A 72 -7.91 4.39 -13.42
CA MET A 72 -7.63 3.44 -14.50
C MET A 72 -8.93 2.94 -15.13
N GLU A 73 -8.85 2.52 -16.38
CA GLU A 73 -9.94 1.87 -17.09
C GLU A 73 -10.30 0.53 -16.42
N THR A 74 -11.58 0.31 -16.16
CA THR A 74 -12.09 -0.91 -15.49
C THR A 74 -11.86 -2.18 -16.33
N THR A 75 -11.55 -2.03 -17.61
CA THR A 75 -11.31 -3.14 -18.54
C THR A 75 -9.92 -3.76 -18.41
N LEU A 76 -8.95 -3.06 -17.81
CA LEU A 76 -7.56 -3.55 -17.68
C LEU A 76 -7.44 -4.66 -16.64
N TYR A 77 -8.18 -4.56 -15.54
CA TYR A 77 -8.17 -5.51 -14.43
C TYR A 77 -9.59 -5.95 -14.08
N LYS A 78 -10.18 -6.78 -14.94
CA LYS A 78 -11.60 -7.19 -14.83
C LYS A 78 -11.95 -7.93 -13.53
N ASP A 79 -10.95 -8.56 -12.90
CA ASP A 79 -11.14 -9.26 -11.63
C ASP A 79 -11.25 -8.30 -10.43
N ALA A 80 -10.81 -7.04 -10.58
CA ALA A 80 -11.06 -6.00 -9.59
C ALA A 80 -12.48 -5.45 -9.78
N ASN A 81 -13.36 -5.69 -8.81
CA ASN A 81 -14.76 -5.28 -8.84
C ASN A 81 -15.23 -4.84 -7.45
N ALA A 82 -16.53 -4.52 -7.30
CA ALA A 82 -17.06 -3.90 -6.09
C ALA A 82 -16.91 -4.77 -4.84
N THR A 83 -16.76 -6.09 -4.99
CA THR A 83 -16.61 -7.05 -3.89
C THR A 83 -15.20 -7.61 -3.77
N GLN A 84 -14.34 -7.37 -4.76
CA GLN A 84 -13.01 -7.95 -4.83
C GLN A 84 -11.98 -6.92 -5.27
N SER A 85 -10.96 -6.72 -4.43
CA SER A 85 -9.78 -5.93 -4.78
C SER A 85 -8.61 -6.84 -5.15
N LEU A 86 -7.67 -6.32 -5.94
CA LEU A 86 -6.43 -7.01 -6.30
C LEU A 86 -5.25 -6.34 -5.59
N VAL A 87 -4.37 -7.15 -5.01
CA VAL A 87 -3.13 -6.67 -4.40
C VAL A 87 -1.94 -7.05 -5.26
N ARG A 88 -0.99 -6.12 -5.42
CA ARG A 88 0.17 -6.35 -6.27
C ARG A 88 1.13 -7.36 -5.62
N TYR A 89 1.14 -8.58 -6.13
CA TYR A 89 2.16 -9.56 -5.75
C TYR A 89 3.52 -9.18 -6.33
N ARG A 90 3.66 -9.20 -7.66
CA ARG A 90 4.90 -8.88 -8.39
C ARG A 90 4.56 -8.18 -9.71
N ARG A 91 5.45 -7.30 -10.16
CA ARG A 91 5.44 -6.67 -11.49
C ARG A 91 6.81 -6.89 -12.10
N TYR A 92 6.85 -7.42 -13.31
CA TYR A 92 8.09 -7.72 -14.02
C TYR A 92 8.03 -7.12 -15.41
N ASN A 93 9.13 -6.49 -15.82
CA ASN A 93 9.41 -6.21 -17.21
C ASN A 93 10.36 -7.31 -17.70
N MET A 94 9.89 -8.19 -18.58
CA MET A 94 10.68 -9.35 -19.01
C MET A 94 11.52 -8.99 -20.23
N GLY A 95 12.84 -9.22 -20.16
CA GLY A 95 13.76 -8.98 -21.27
C GLY A 95 14.25 -7.54 -21.40
N ALA A 96 13.98 -6.69 -20.41
CA ALA A 96 14.49 -5.33 -20.31
C ALA A 96 15.04 -5.09 -18.89
N ASP A 97 16.03 -4.20 -18.79
CA ASP A 97 16.75 -3.92 -17.54
C ASP A 97 16.15 -2.74 -16.74
N ASP A 98 15.08 -2.13 -17.24
CA ASP A 98 14.46 -0.97 -16.61
C ASP A 98 13.24 -1.35 -15.76
N PHE A 99 13.10 -0.61 -14.66
CA PHE A 99 11.91 -0.66 -13.83
C PHE A 99 10.88 0.34 -14.36
N VAL A 100 9.77 -0.17 -14.89
CA VAL A 100 8.63 0.65 -15.29
C VAL A 100 7.65 0.76 -14.11
N ARG A 101 7.41 1.99 -13.66
CA ARG A 101 6.44 2.32 -12.60
C ARG A 101 5.05 2.61 -13.18
#